data_AF-A0A537N5G8-F1
#
_entry.id   AF-A0A537N5G8-F1
#
_cell.length_a   1.000
_cell.length_b   1.000
_cell.length_c   1.000
_cell.angle_alpha   90.00
_cell.angle_beta   90.00
_cell.angle_gamma   90.00
#
_symmetry.space_group_name_H-M   'P 1'
#
loop_
_entity.id
_entity.type
_entity.pdbx_description
1 polymer ?
#
loop_
_entity_poly.entity_id
_entity_poly.type
_entity_poly.pdbx_seq_one_letter_code
_entity_poly.pdbx_strand_id
1 'polypeptide(L)'
;MLVQEHDNGHPEINKLGVPLAVEFAKTAENRRVMELIYSSETFGRPYMMAPGVPADRVAALRAAFMQTMRDPDLLGEARRIGIDIDPISGEELQGLAEKISPRPRPWWSKPSRLWNTGRRSLIHSGSWPGLSARVAA
;
A
#
# COMPACT_ATOMS: atom_id res chain seq x y z
N MET A 1 -16.15 12.23 18.76
CA MET A 1 -16.42 10.91 18.13
C MET A 1 -15.07 10.29 17.81
N LEU A 2 -14.87 9.02 18.15
CA LEU A 2 -13.65 8.28 17.76
C LEU A 2 -13.88 7.65 16.39
N VAL A 3 -12.83 7.57 15.57
CA VAL A 3 -12.84 6.95 14.25
C VAL A 3 -11.55 6.17 14.02
N GLN A 4 -11.62 5.13 13.20
CA GLN A 4 -10.45 4.41 12.69
C GLN A 4 -10.00 5.04 11.36
N GLU A 5 -8.76 5.53 11.33
CA GLU A 5 -8.11 6.12 10.15
C GLU A 5 -7.31 5.04 9.43
N HIS A 6 -7.99 4.00 8.93
CA HIS A 6 -7.40 2.88 8.20
C HIS A 6 -8.38 2.37 7.14
N ASP A 7 -7.92 1.63 6.14
CA ASP A 7 -8.79 1.06 5.10
C ASP A 7 -9.54 -0.19 5.57
N ASN A 8 -8.97 -0.89 6.56
CA ASN A 8 -9.53 -2.05 7.24
C ASN A 8 -9.68 -1.81 8.74
N GLY A 9 -10.77 -2.26 9.34
CA GLY A 9 -11.01 -2.11 10.78
C GLY A 9 -10.24 -3.12 11.62
N HIS A 10 -9.61 -2.66 12.69
CA HIS A 10 -8.88 -3.52 13.62
C HIS A 10 -9.85 -4.36 14.47
N PRO A 11 -9.67 -5.69 14.60
CA PRO A 11 -10.64 -6.57 15.29
C PRO A 11 -11.02 -6.11 16.70
N GLU A 12 -10.05 -5.71 17.52
CA GLU A 12 -10.32 -5.23 18.88
C GLU A 12 -11.03 -3.87 18.91
N ILE A 13 -10.79 -3.01 17.93
CA ILE A 13 -11.41 -1.68 17.87
C ILE A 13 -12.83 -1.77 17.31
N ASN A 14 -13.06 -2.69 16.37
CA ASN A 14 -14.40 -3.01 15.86
C ASN A 14 -15.33 -3.51 16.98
N LYS A 15 -14.82 -4.32 17.91
CA LYS A 15 -15.59 -4.77 19.10
C LYS A 15 -16.04 -3.61 20.00
N LEU A 16 -15.30 -2.51 20.01
CA LEU A 16 -15.65 -1.29 20.74
C LEU A 16 -16.66 -0.41 19.99
N GLY A 17 -17.10 -0.81 18.80
CA GLY A 17 -18.07 -0.08 17.99
C GLY A 17 -17.52 1.22 17.39
N VAL A 18 -16.20 1.35 17.25
CA VAL A 18 -15.58 2.54 16.65
C VAL A 18 -15.58 2.36 15.12
N PRO A 19 -16.28 3.21 14.36
CA PRO A 19 -16.41 3.07 12.90
C PRO A 19 -15.14 3.51 12.15
N LEU A 20 -15.03 3.09 10.88
CA LEU A 20 -14.00 3.60 9.96
C LEU A 20 -14.34 5.01 9.48
N ALA A 21 -13.32 5.84 9.27
CA ALA A 21 -13.50 7.20 8.75
C ALA A 21 -14.25 7.20 7.39
N VAL A 22 -14.00 6.20 6.54
CA VAL A 22 -14.64 6.04 5.22
C VAL A 22 -16.17 5.91 5.27
N GLU A 23 -16.72 5.45 6.39
CA GLU A 23 -18.17 5.30 6.59
C GLU A 23 -18.89 6.66 6.61
N PHE A 24 -18.17 7.72 6.98
CA PHE A 24 -18.72 9.09 7.04
C PHE A 24 -18.68 9.84 5.70
N ALA A 25 -18.20 9.20 4.64
CA ALA A 25 -18.21 9.79 3.30
C ALA A 25 -19.64 10.03 2.81
N LYS A 26 -19.98 11.30 2.58
CA LYS A 26 -21.33 11.74 2.16
C LYS A 26 -21.65 11.45 0.68
N THR A 27 -20.62 11.24 -0.15
CA THR A 27 -20.77 10.99 -1.59
C THR A 27 -19.91 9.81 -2.01
N ALA A 28 -20.31 9.13 -3.08
CA ALA A 28 -19.52 8.04 -3.66
C ALA A 28 -18.14 8.50 -4.13
N GLU A 29 -18.02 9.74 -4.61
CA GLU A 29 -16.74 10.34 -4.99
C GLU A 29 -15.82 10.53 -3.78
N ASN A 30 -16.31 11.13 -2.69
CA ASN A 30 -15.53 11.32 -1.47
C ASN A 30 -15.09 9.98 -0.88
N ARG A 31 -15.98 8.97 -0.91
CA ARG A 31 -15.64 7.62 -0.48
C ARG A 31 -14.46 7.07 -1.28
N ARG A 32 -14.47 7.21 -2.60
CA ARG A 32 -13.41 6.70 -3.46
C ARG A 32 -12.07 7.42 -3.26
N VAL A 33 -12.11 8.72 -2.96
CA VAL A 33 -10.90 9.47 -2.58
C VAL A 33 -10.34 8.99 -1.25
N MET A 34 -11.20 8.75 -0.25
CA MET A 34 -10.79 8.22 1.05
C MET A 34 -10.23 6.79 0.93
N GLU A 35 -10.88 5.92 0.17
CA GLU A 35 -10.38 4.57 -0.15
C GLU A 35 -8.99 4.64 -0.78
N LEU A 36 -8.75 5.56 -1.72
CA LEU A 36 -7.42 5.75 -2.31
C LEU A 36 -6.38 6.21 -1.28
N ILE A 37 -6.72 7.15 -0.39
CA ILE A 37 -5.82 7.64 0.65
C ILE A 37 -5.43 6.50 1.60
N TYR A 38 -6.40 5.81 2.20
CA TYR A 38 -6.12 4.76 3.17
C TYR A 38 -5.51 3.50 2.53
N SER A 39 -5.76 3.26 1.24
CA SER A 39 -5.13 2.13 0.55
C SER A 39 -3.58 2.17 0.54
N SER A 40 -3.00 3.36 0.74
CA SER A 40 -1.55 3.51 0.90
C SER A 40 -1.01 2.90 2.19
N GLU A 41 -1.84 2.75 3.22
CA GLU A 41 -1.47 2.18 4.52
C GLU A 41 -1.30 0.66 4.40
N THR A 42 -2.24 -0.01 3.74
CA THR A 42 -2.13 -1.45 3.38
C THR A 42 -1.01 -1.70 2.37
N PHE A 43 -0.77 -0.79 1.43
CA PHE A 43 0.33 -0.93 0.48
C PHE A 43 1.71 -0.82 1.16
N GLY A 44 1.80 -0.05 2.25
CA GLY A 44 2.87 -0.05 3.24
C GLY A 44 4.29 -0.26 2.70
N ARG A 45 4.80 -1.50 2.82
CA ARG A 45 6.19 -1.87 2.53
C ARG A 45 6.23 -3.19 1.72
N PRO A 46 5.85 -3.17 0.45
CA PRO A 46 5.65 -4.39 -0.31
C PRO A 46 6.97 -4.94 -0.87
N TYR A 47 7.10 -6.27 -0.94
CA TYR A 47 8.28 -6.90 -1.57
C TYR A 47 8.05 -7.17 -3.06
N MET A 48 8.51 -6.25 -3.92
CA MET A 48 8.34 -6.37 -5.37
C MET A 48 9.42 -7.20 -6.04
N MET A 49 9.04 -7.86 -7.15
CA MET A 49 9.96 -8.55 -8.07
C MET A 49 9.93 -7.90 -9.45
N ALA A 50 11.04 -8.03 -10.17
CA ALA A 50 11.13 -7.51 -11.53
C ALA A 50 10.14 -8.21 -12.48
N PRO A 51 9.64 -7.51 -13.52
CA PRO A 51 8.89 -8.15 -14.59
C PRO A 51 9.71 -9.27 -15.25
N GLY A 52 9.08 -10.40 -15.56
CA GLY A 52 9.73 -11.53 -16.25
C GLY A 52 10.33 -12.60 -15.33
N VAL A 53 10.22 -12.46 -14.00
CA VAL A 53 10.54 -13.56 -13.08
C VAL A 53 9.58 -14.73 -13.35
N PRO A 54 10.07 -15.97 -13.53
CA PRO A 54 9.25 -17.16 -13.73
C PRO A 54 8.21 -17.36 -12.62
N ALA A 55 7.00 -17.79 -13.00
CA ALA A 55 5.86 -17.89 -12.09
C ALA A 55 6.08 -18.87 -10.92
N ASP A 56 6.80 -19.95 -11.15
CA ASP A 56 7.23 -20.91 -10.13
C ASP A 56 8.11 -20.27 -9.06
N ARG A 57 9.02 -19.37 -9.45
CA ARG A 57 9.86 -18.61 -8.50
C ARG A 57 9.04 -17.62 -7.69
N VAL A 58 8.08 -16.95 -8.32
CA VAL A 58 7.16 -16.04 -7.61
C VAL A 58 6.35 -16.81 -6.57
N ALA A 59 5.80 -17.97 -6.95
CA ALA A 59 5.03 -18.82 -6.05
C ALA A 59 5.88 -19.32 -4.87
N ALA A 60 7.11 -19.77 -5.12
CA ALA A 60 8.02 -20.22 -4.07
C ALA A 60 8.34 -19.10 -3.06
N LEU A 61 8.60 -17.89 -3.54
CA LEU A 61 8.92 -16.75 -2.67
C LEU A 61 7.70 -16.27 -1.86
N ARG A 62 6.50 -16.25 -2.45
CA ARG A 62 5.26 -15.96 -1.71
C ARG A 62 5.02 -16.96 -0.59
N ALA A 63 5.19 -18.25 -0.89
CA ALA A 63 5.04 -19.31 0.10
C ALA A 63 6.06 -19.17 1.24
N ALA A 64 7.33 -18.94 0.92
CA ALA A 64 8.39 -18.76 1.90
C ALA A 64 8.16 -17.52 2.80
N PHE A 65 7.70 -16.41 2.22
CA PHE A 65 7.35 -15.21 2.97
C PHE A 65 6.24 -15.50 3.99
N MET A 66 5.12 -16.10 3.55
CA MET A 66 4.00 -16.40 4.44
C MET A 66 4.33 -17.44 5.51
N GLN A 67 5.20 -18.42 5.20
CA GLN A 67 5.72 -19.34 6.20
C GLN A 67 6.55 -18.59 7.26
N THR A 68 7.42 -17.68 6.83
CA THR A 68 8.25 -16.88 7.75
C THR A 68 7.39 -16.01 8.65
N MET A 69 6.34 -15.37 8.13
CA MET A 69 5.43 -14.55 8.95
C MET A 69 4.64 -15.33 10.00
N ARG A 70 4.58 -16.66 9.86
CA ARG A 70 3.94 -17.58 10.81
C ARG A 70 4.94 -18.30 11.72
N ASP A 71 6.22 -18.02 11.55
CA ASP A 71 7.28 -18.67 12.30
C ASP A 71 7.20 -18.32 13.80
N PRO A 72 7.16 -19.31 14.71
CA PRO A 72 7.02 -19.06 16.14
C PRO A 72 8.16 -18.23 16.75
N ASP A 73 9.39 -18.38 16.23
CA ASP A 73 10.55 -17.65 16.74
C ASP A 73 10.47 -16.18 16.30
N LEU A 74 10.09 -15.92 15.04
CA LEU A 74 9.81 -14.56 14.56
C LEU A 74 8.71 -13.90 15.40
N LEU A 75 7.59 -14.59 15.61
CA LEU A 75 6.47 -14.07 16.39
C LEU A 75 6.83 -13.87 17.87
N GLY A 76 7.67 -14.74 18.43
CA GLY A 76 8.22 -14.60 19.78
C GLY A 76 9.05 -13.34 19.93
N GLU A 77 9.94 -13.10 18.97
CA GLU A 77 10.78 -11.91 18.96
C GLU A 77 9.97 -10.64 18.74
N ALA A 78 9.01 -10.65 17.80
CA ALA A 78 8.12 -9.52 17.53
C ALA A 78 7.35 -9.10 18.79
N ARG A 79 6.80 -10.07 19.54
CA ARG A 79 6.18 -9.81 20.85
C ARG A 79 7.17 -9.24 21.86
N ARG A 80 8.41 -9.76 21.91
CA ARG A 80 9.45 -9.29 22.83
C ARG A 80 9.80 -7.81 22.60
N ILE A 81 9.84 -7.37 21.34
CA ILE A 81 10.17 -5.99 20.95
C ILE A 81 8.94 -5.09 20.78
N GLY A 82 7.73 -5.62 20.99
CA GLY A 82 6.48 -4.85 20.90
C GLY A 82 6.10 -4.45 19.47
N ILE A 83 6.39 -5.30 18.48
CA ILE A 83 5.99 -5.12 17.09
C ILE A 83 4.88 -6.11 16.75
N ASP A 84 3.78 -5.60 16.20
CA ASP A 84 2.72 -6.43 15.63
C ASP A 84 3.09 -6.88 14.21
N ILE A 85 2.84 -8.15 13.92
CA ILE A 85 3.04 -8.76 12.60
C ILE A 85 1.66 -9.10 12.04
N ASP A 86 1.24 -8.36 11.02
CA ASP A 86 -0.01 -8.57 10.28
C ASP A 86 0.30 -8.59 8.77
N PRO A 87 0.71 -9.75 8.22
CA PRO A 87 1.15 -9.85 6.83
C PRO A 87 -0.04 -9.92 5.88
N ILE A 88 0.10 -9.27 4.73
CA ILE A 88 -0.83 -9.39 3.60
C ILE A 88 -0.23 -10.38 2.60
N SER A 89 -1.07 -11.21 1.96
CA SER A 89 -0.56 -12.12 0.92
C SER A 89 -0.24 -11.37 -0.37
N GLY A 90 0.73 -11.91 -1.13
CA GLY A 90 1.09 -11.33 -2.42
C GLY A 90 -0.05 -11.34 -3.44
N GLU A 91 -0.99 -12.27 -3.32
CA GLU A 91 -2.24 -12.32 -4.11
C GLU A 91 -3.18 -11.17 -3.76
N GLU A 92 -3.42 -10.94 -2.46
CA GLU A 92 -4.27 -9.85 -1.98
C GLU A 92 -3.69 -8.49 -2.35
N LEU A 93 -2.38 -8.31 -2.15
CA LEU A 93 -1.72 -7.06 -2.52
C LEU A 93 -1.73 -6.84 -4.04
N GLN A 94 -1.56 -7.89 -4.85
CA GLN A 94 -1.67 -7.77 -6.29
C GLN A 94 -3.07 -7.34 -6.73
N GLY A 95 -4.12 -7.93 -6.15
CA GLY A 95 -5.50 -7.52 -6.40
C GLY A 95 -5.76 -6.07 -5.97
N LEU A 96 -5.19 -5.66 -4.84
CA LEU A 96 -5.27 -4.29 -4.36
C LEU A 96 -4.57 -3.31 -5.33
N ALA A 97 -3.38 -3.66 -5.82
CA ALA A 97 -2.66 -2.86 -6.81
C ALA A 97 -3.46 -2.69 -8.11
N GLU A 98 -4.11 -3.75 -8.58
CA GLU A 98 -4.97 -3.71 -9.77
C GLU A 98 -6.23 -2.85 -9.55
N LYS A 99 -6.77 -2.84 -8.33
CA LYS A 99 -7.92 -1.99 -7.94
C LYS A 99 -7.53 -0.52 -7.78
N ILE A 100 -6.40 -0.25 -7.13
CA ILE A 100 -5.94 1.10 -6.83
C ILE A 100 -5.40 1.76 -8.08
N SER A 101 -4.72 1.04 -8.98
CA SER A 101 -4.08 1.61 -10.17
C SER A 101 -5.13 2.00 -11.22
N PRO A 102 -5.54 3.29 -11.35
CA PRO A 102 -5.91 3.74 -12.69
C PRO A 102 -4.59 3.78 -13.48
N ARG A 103 -4.56 3.74 -14.81
CA ARG A 103 -3.37 4.30 -15.50
C ARG A 103 -3.48 5.82 -15.37
N PRO A 104 -2.86 6.52 -14.39
CA PRO A 104 -3.04 7.95 -14.31
C PRO A 104 -2.09 8.53 -15.35
N ARG A 105 -2.56 9.47 -16.16
CA ARG A 105 -1.61 10.37 -16.84
C ARG A 105 -0.72 10.93 -15.73
N PRO A 106 0.60 10.88 -15.89
CA PRO A 106 1.47 11.21 -14.78
C PRO A 106 1.17 12.59 -14.21
N TRP A 107 1.24 12.76 -12.89
CA TRP A 107 0.92 14.03 -12.24
C TRP A 107 1.78 15.21 -12.74
N TRP A 108 2.99 14.93 -13.26
CA TRP A 108 3.86 15.90 -13.93
C TRP A 108 3.34 16.41 -15.28
N SER A 109 2.29 15.79 -15.83
CA SER A 109 1.64 16.22 -17.09
C SER A 109 0.52 17.25 -16.88
N LYS A 110 0.23 17.63 -15.61
CA LYS A 110 -0.64 18.77 -15.31
C LYS A 110 0.20 20.05 -15.33
N PRO A 111 -0.11 21.05 -16.18
CA PRO A 111 0.54 22.36 -16.10
C PRO A 111 0.06 23.04 -14.81
N SER A 112 0.84 22.88 -13.74
CA SER A 112 0.52 23.43 -12.42
C SER A 112 1.22 24.79 -12.27
N ARG A 113 0.42 25.85 -12.43
CA ARG A 113 0.81 27.26 -12.30
C ARG A 113 1.33 27.62 -10.89
N LEU A 114 1.24 26.70 -9.93
CA LEU A 114 1.64 26.87 -8.53
C LEU A 114 3.13 26.57 -8.26
N TRP A 115 3.87 25.97 -9.21
CA TRP A 115 5.27 25.56 -9.00
C TRP A 115 6.30 26.54 -9.59
N ASN A 116 5.89 27.56 -10.33
CA ASN A 116 6.82 28.42 -11.07
C ASN A 116 7.43 29.57 -10.23
N THR A 117 7.01 29.73 -8.98
CA THR A 117 7.55 30.74 -8.07
C THR A 117 8.55 30.09 -7.10
N GLY A 118 9.82 30.07 -7.49
CA GLY A 118 10.93 30.07 -6.53
C GLY A 118 11.83 28.83 -6.42
N ARG A 119 11.80 27.86 -7.36
CA ARG A 119 12.72 26.71 -7.32
C ARG A 119 13.53 26.50 -8.61
N ARG A 120 14.14 27.57 -9.13
CA ARG A 120 15.30 27.44 -10.05
C ARG A 120 16.56 27.23 -9.22
N SER A 121 16.96 25.99 -8.94
CA SER A 121 18.40 25.64 -8.87
C SER A 121 18.74 24.18 -8.57
N LEU A 122 17.82 23.32 -8.10
CA LEU A 122 18.24 22.01 -7.58
C LEU A 122 17.41 20.86 -8.13
N ILE A 123 17.66 20.48 -9.40
CA ILE A 123 17.49 19.12 -9.90
C ILE A 123 18.37 18.97 -11.14
N HIS A 124 19.54 18.32 -10.98
CA HIS A 124 20.27 17.75 -12.10
C HIS A 124 19.53 16.49 -12.59
N SER A 125 19.50 16.37 -13.90
CA SER A 125 18.85 15.34 -14.71
C SER A 125 19.17 13.91 -14.27
N GLY A 126 18.12 13.11 -14.07
CA GLY A 126 18.19 11.65 -13.98
C GLY A 126 16.86 11.05 -14.41
N SER A 127 16.62 11.02 -15.72
CA SER A 127 15.46 10.37 -16.33
C SER A 127 15.54 8.85 -16.17
N TRP A 128 14.56 8.23 -15.52
CA TRP A 128 14.37 6.78 -15.54
C TRP A 128 13.05 6.45 -16.27
N PRO A 129 13.10 5.95 -17.51
CA PRO A 129 11.91 5.48 -18.22
C PRO A 129 11.71 3.97 -17.98
N GLY A 130 10.50 3.54 -17.60
CA GLY A 130 10.08 2.13 -17.81
C GLY A 130 9.57 1.29 -16.63
N LEU A 131 9.01 1.87 -15.55
CA LEU A 131 8.42 1.07 -14.47
C LEU A 131 6.99 0.62 -14.80
N SER A 132 6.84 -0.45 -15.59
CA SER A 132 5.68 -1.34 -15.51
C SER A 132 5.97 -2.38 -14.42
N ALA A 133 5.87 -1.98 -13.15
CA ALA A 133 6.01 -2.92 -12.04
C ALA A 133 4.67 -3.66 -11.82
N ARG A 134 4.69 -4.99 -11.83
CA ARG A 134 3.64 -5.80 -11.24
C ARG A 134 3.90 -5.87 -9.74
N VAL A 135 2.88 -5.57 -8.95
CA VAL A 135 2.97 -5.60 -7.49
C VAL A 135 2.93 -7.05 -7.01
N ALA A 136 4.03 -7.45 -6.38
CA ALA A 136 4.07 -8.33 -5.21
C ALA A 136 4.71 -7.46 -4.10
N ALA A 137 4.55 -7.64 -2.82
CA ALA A 137 4.10 -8.75 -2.03
C ALA A 137 3.47 -8.21 -0.75
#